data_AF-A0A1S8RV59-F1
#
_entry.id   AF-A0A1S8RV59-F1
#
_cell.length_a   1.000
_cell.length_b   1.000
_cell.length_c   1.000
_cell.angle_alpha   90.00
_cell.angle_beta   90.00
_cell.angle_gamma   90.00
#
_symmetry.space_group_name_H-M   'P 1'
#
loop_
_entity.id
_entity.type
_entity.pdbx_description
1 polymer ?
#
loop_
_entity_poly.entity_id
_entity_poly.type
_entity_poly.pdbx_seq_one_letter_code
_entity_poly.pdbx_strand_id
1 'polypeptide(L)'
;MDFGTNDAPSGGNSQTWQFSAVQNKEILLELNGYIKEAFEKLEVDENTYKSKKAGKVASKKDDYNFYYNAPTLIIVSNESSYSNAMVDSACAIENMLFL
;
A
#
# COMPACT_ATOMS: atom_id res chain seq x y z
N MET A 1 7.36 -16.66 -0.33
CA MET A 1 6.60 -16.84 -1.58
C MET A 1 7.26 -15.98 -2.63
N ASP A 2 7.50 -16.55 -3.80
CA ASP A 2 7.84 -15.77 -4.99
C ASP A 2 6.51 -15.37 -5.64
N PHE A 3 6.31 -14.07 -5.84
CA PHE A 3 5.06 -13.50 -6.37
C PHE A 3 5.12 -13.28 -7.89
N GLY A 4 6.11 -13.87 -8.60
CA GLY A 4 6.33 -13.64 -10.03
C GLY A 4 6.69 -12.18 -10.37
N THR A 5 7.11 -11.41 -9.35
CA THR A 5 7.45 -9.99 -9.46
C THR A 5 8.79 -9.74 -10.11
N ASN A 6 9.68 -10.72 -10.09
CA ASN A 6 11.00 -10.61 -10.72
C ASN A 6 10.91 -10.57 -12.24
N ASP A 7 9.74 -10.92 -12.80
CA ASP A 7 9.46 -10.85 -14.24
C ASP A 7 8.86 -9.50 -14.67
N ALA A 8 8.56 -8.60 -13.72
CA ALA A 8 8.06 -7.26 -14.04
C ALA A 8 9.19 -6.40 -14.65
N PRO A 9 8.87 -5.54 -15.65
CA PRO A 9 9.85 -4.64 -16.20
C PRO A 9 10.24 -3.56 -15.17
N SER A 10 11.49 -3.13 -15.23
CA SER A 10 12.00 -2.02 -14.42
C SER A 10 12.96 -1.18 -15.25
N GLY A 11 12.96 0.14 -15.02
CA GLY A 11 13.84 1.06 -15.74
C GLY A 11 15.32 0.70 -15.57
N GLY A 12 16.01 0.43 -16.69
CA GLY A 12 17.40 -0.02 -16.66
C GLY A 12 17.62 -1.35 -15.93
N ASN A 13 16.57 -2.15 -15.72
CA ASN A 13 16.61 -3.39 -14.93
C ASN A 13 17.12 -3.18 -13.48
N SER A 14 16.82 -2.01 -12.90
CA SER A 14 17.24 -1.61 -11.56
C SER A 14 16.71 -2.50 -10.44
N GLN A 15 15.47 -3.00 -10.54
CA GLN A 15 14.79 -3.88 -9.59
C GLN A 15 14.94 -3.45 -8.12
N THR A 16 14.87 -2.14 -7.86
CA THR A 16 15.07 -1.55 -6.52
C THR A 16 13.85 -1.69 -5.60
N TRP A 17 12.78 -2.32 -6.06
CA TRP A 17 11.61 -2.59 -5.23
C TRP A 17 11.93 -3.59 -4.12
N GLN A 18 11.15 -3.54 -3.05
CA GLN A 18 11.13 -4.53 -2.01
C GLN A 18 9.68 -4.90 -1.70
N PHE A 19 9.42 -6.19 -1.52
CA PHE A 19 8.12 -6.72 -1.17
C PHE A 19 8.14 -7.22 0.27
N SER A 20 7.29 -6.63 1.11
CA SER A 20 7.07 -7.09 2.48
C SER A 20 5.69 -7.73 2.58
N ALA A 21 5.65 -9.05 2.66
CA ALA A 21 4.41 -9.80 2.86
C ALA A 21 4.10 -9.92 4.35
N VAL A 22 3.12 -9.15 4.83
CA VAL A 22 2.70 -9.13 6.23
C VAL A 22 1.52 -10.07 6.42
N GLN A 23 1.74 -11.16 7.17
CA GLN A 23 0.72 -12.18 7.47
C GLN A 23 0.44 -12.31 8.97
N ASN A 24 1.28 -11.71 9.82
CA ASN A 24 1.08 -11.71 11.25
C ASN A 24 -0.16 -10.84 11.58
N LYS A 25 -1.18 -11.47 12.17
CA LYS A 25 -2.47 -10.83 12.46
C LYS A 25 -2.35 -9.64 13.41
N GLU A 26 -1.48 -9.70 14.41
CA GLU A 26 -1.29 -8.62 15.38
C GLU A 26 -0.67 -7.40 14.70
N ILE A 27 0.36 -7.61 13.88
CA ILE A 27 0.98 -6.54 13.09
C ILE A 27 -0.02 -5.93 12.10
N LEU A 28 -0.83 -6.76 11.43
CA LEU A 28 -1.87 -6.26 10.53
C LEU A 28 -2.90 -5.38 11.26
N LEU A 29 -3.32 -5.76 12.47
CA LEU A 29 -4.24 -4.96 13.28
C LEU A 29 -3.59 -3.66 13.76
N GLU A 30 -2.32 -3.69 14.16
CA GLU A 30 -1.55 -2.51 14.55
C GLU A 30 -1.41 -1.51 13.38
N LEU A 31 -1.07 -2.00 12.18
CA LEU A 31 -1.03 -1.18 10.97
C LEU A 31 -2.37 -0.50 10.69
N ASN A 32 -3.50 -1.20 10.86
CA ASN A 32 -4.82 -0.58 10.72
C ASN A 32 -5.06 0.52 11.75
N GLY A 33 -4.61 0.32 12.99
CA GLY A 33 -4.63 1.33 14.05
C GLY A 33 -3.91 2.61 13.62
N TYR A 34 -2.67 2.49 13.14
CA TYR A 34 -1.90 3.64 12.66
C TYR A 34 -2.55 4.37 11.48
N ILE A 35 -3.18 3.64 10.56
CA ILE A 35 -3.93 4.26 9.46
C ILE A 35 -5.14 5.05 9.97
N LYS A 36 -5.89 4.52 10.96
CA LYS A 36 -7.01 5.25 11.60
C LYS A 36 -6.51 6.53 12.27
N GLU A 37 -5.43 6.47 13.03
CA GLU A 37 -4.83 7.65 13.66
C GLU A 37 -4.33 8.69 12.64
N ALA A 38 -3.73 8.24 11.53
CA ALA A 38 -3.29 9.12 10.46
C ALA A 38 -4.47 9.86 9.80
N PHE A 39 -5.60 9.16 9.59
CA PHE A 39 -6.82 9.78 9.08
C PHE A 39 -7.47 10.74 10.08
N GLU A 40 -7.40 10.46 11.37
CA GLU A 40 -7.88 11.38 12.40
C GLU A 40 -7.15 12.73 12.30
N LYS A 41 -5.81 12.69 12.19
CA LYS A 41 -4.91 13.85 12.08
C LYS A 41 -4.92 14.54 10.71
N LEU A 42 -5.55 13.95 9.69
CA LEU A 42 -5.57 14.51 8.33
C LEU A 42 -6.47 15.75 8.25
N GLU A 43 -5.89 16.94 8.09
CA GLU A 43 -6.66 18.15 7.76
C GLU A 43 -7.24 18.06 6.34
N VAL A 44 -8.49 18.49 6.16
CA VAL A 44 -9.23 18.36 4.90
C VAL A 44 -9.80 19.71 4.49
N ASP A 45 -9.57 20.09 3.25
CA ASP A 45 -10.09 21.30 2.61
C ASP A 45 -10.86 20.99 1.31
N GLU A 46 -11.25 22.01 0.57
CA GLU A 46 -11.95 21.88 -0.72
C GLU A 46 -11.12 21.16 -1.80
N ASN A 47 -9.79 21.35 -1.80
CA ASN A 47 -8.87 20.79 -2.79
C ASN A 47 -8.36 19.38 -2.46
N THR A 48 -8.62 18.90 -1.25
CA THR A 48 -8.19 17.57 -0.80
C THR A 48 -8.83 16.49 -1.67
N TYR A 49 -7.98 15.57 -2.18
CA TYR A 49 -8.40 14.50 -3.06
C TYR A 49 -9.54 13.67 -2.46
N LYS A 50 -10.57 13.38 -3.29
CA LYS A 50 -11.85 12.80 -2.84
C LYS A 50 -11.68 11.50 -2.04
N SER A 51 -10.72 10.64 -2.41
CA SER A 51 -10.50 9.37 -1.70
C SER A 51 -9.98 9.59 -0.27
N LYS A 52 -9.15 10.61 -0.04
CA LYS A 52 -8.66 10.95 1.31
C LYS A 52 -9.80 11.44 2.20
N LYS A 53 -10.73 12.23 1.65
CA LYS A 53 -11.96 12.66 2.35
C LYS A 53 -12.82 11.46 2.75
N ALA A 54 -13.09 10.57 1.79
CA ALA A 54 -13.88 9.36 2.01
C ALA A 54 -13.20 8.41 3.01
N GLY A 55 -11.88 8.24 2.91
CA GLY A 55 -11.06 7.46 3.84
C GLY A 55 -11.14 8.00 5.27
N LYS A 56 -11.01 9.32 5.47
CA LYS A 56 -11.15 9.94 6.80
C LYS A 56 -12.53 9.66 7.40
N VAL A 57 -13.60 9.78 6.63
CA VAL A 57 -14.96 9.45 7.11
C VAL A 57 -15.09 7.96 7.44
N ALA A 58 -14.63 7.08 6.55
CA ALA A 58 -14.71 5.64 6.74
C ALA A 58 -13.91 5.15 7.96
N SER A 59 -12.74 5.76 8.22
CA SER A 59 -11.85 5.39 9.33
C SER A 59 -12.46 5.55 10.73
N LYS A 60 -13.54 6.34 10.85
CA LYS A 60 -14.26 6.55 12.12
C LYS A 60 -15.20 5.39 12.48
N LYS A 61 -15.46 4.47 11.55
CA LYS A 61 -16.33 3.31 11.83
C LYS A 61 -15.57 2.28 12.69
N ASP A 62 -16.30 1.62 13.58
CA ASP A 62 -15.73 0.60 14.46
C ASP A 62 -15.22 -0.62 13.69
N ASP A 63 -15.89 -0.98 12.60
CA ASP A 63 -15.57 -2.09 11.71
C ASP A 63 -14.57 -1.74 10.60
N TYR A 64 -14.00 -0.53 10.63
CA TYR A 64 -13.05 -0.09 9.60
C TYR A 64 -11.77 -0.92 9.61
N ASN A 65 -11.45 -1.51 8.46
CA ASN A 65 -10.20 -2.18 8.17
C ASN A 65 -9.73 -1.81 6.76
N PHE A 66 -8.59 -1.11 6.63
CA PHE A 66 -8.16 -0.59 5.32
C PHE A 66 -7.75 -1.69 4.32
N TYR A 67 -7.34 -2.86 4.82
CA TYR A 67 -6.99 -4.03 4.01
C TYR A 67 -8.12 -5.08 3.99
N TYR A 68 -9.34 -4.70 4.37
CA TYR A 68 -10.55 -5.54 4.30
C TYR A 68 -10.42 -6.89 5.01
N ASN A 69 -9.66 -6.95 6.10
CA ASN A 69 -9.36 -8.19 6.84
C ASN A 69 -8.69 -9.29 5.98
N ALA A 70 -8.03 -8.91 4.89
CA ALA A 70 -7.23 -9.84 4.09
C ALA A 70 -6.17 -10.54 4.98
N PRO A 71 -5.93 -11.84 4.78
CA PRO A 71 -4.96 -12.60 5.58
C PRO A 71 -3.51 -12.25 5.26
N THR A 72 -3.27 -11.47 4.21
CA THR A 72 -1.93 -11.04 3.79
C THR A 72 -2.03 -9.65 3.18
N LEU A 73 -1.20 -8.74 3.67
CA LEU A 73 -0.97 -7.42 3.07
C LEU A 73 0.42 -7.40 2.47
N ILE A 74 0.53 -7.17 1.17
CA ILE A 74 1.82 -6.99 0.49
C ILE A 74 2.09 -5.50 0.41
N ILE A 75 3.14 -5.05 1.09
CA ILE A 75 3.64 -3.68 1.02
C ILE A 75 4.76 -3.66 -0.01
N VAL A 76 4.58 -2.85 -1.06
CA VAL A 76 5.60 -2.62 -2.08
C VAL A 76 6.27 -1.28 -1.81
N SER A 77 7.53 -1.33 -1.42
CA SER A 77 8.39 -0.16 -1.24
C SER A 77 9.45 -0.12 -2.33
N ASN A 78 10.02 1.06 -2.57
CA ASN A 78 11.05 1.24 -3.59
C ASN A 78 11.98 2.40 -3.19
N GLU A 79 13.13 2.48 -3.85
CA GLU A 79 14.13 3.53 -3.64
C GLU A 79 13.54 4.90 -3.97
N SER A 80 13.47 5.78 -2.97
CA SER A 80 12.76 7.07 -3.09
C SER A 80 13.47 8.07 -4.01
N SER A 81 14.78 7.92 -4.18
CA SER A 81 15.61 8.77 -5.04
C SER A 81 15.58 8.36 -6.51
N TYR A 82 15.00 7.19 -6.83
CA TYR A 82 14.96 6.64 -8.18
C TYR A 82 13.73 7.12 -8.95
N SER A 83 13.96 7.72 -10.12
CA SER A 83 12.93 8.41 -10.89
C SER A 83 11.79 7.51 -11.40
N ASN A 84 12.06 6.23 -11.67
CA ASN A 84 11.00 5.31 -12.13
C ASN A 84 10.46 4.43 -11.00
N ALA A 85 10.83 4.68 -9.74
CA ALA A 85 10.43 3.84 -8.61
C ALA A 85 8.92 3.62 -8.53
N MET A 86 8.12 4.66 -8.79
CA MET A 86 6.67 4.54 -8.80
C MET A 86 6.15 3.66 -9.95
N VAL A 87 6.68 3.83 -11.16
CA VAL A 87 6.24 3.10 -12.36
C VAL A 87 6.65 1.63 -12.26
N ASP A 88 7.89 1.36 -11.85
CA ASP A 88 8.42 0.02 -11.63
C ASP A 88 7.59 -0.71 -10.57
N SER A 89 7.27 -0.05 -9.45
CA SER A 89 6.41 -0.64 -8.40
C SER A 89 5.00 -0.93 -8.91
N ALA A 90 4.43 -0.06 -9.74
CA ALA A 90 3.10 -0.28 -10.33
C ALA A 90 3.10 -1.48 -11.28
N CYS A 91 4.13 -1.64 -12.12
CA CYS A 91 4.28 -2.81 -12.99
C CYS A 91 4.39 -4.10 -12.18
N ALA A 92 5.18 -4.11 -11.10
CA ALA A 92 5.30 -5.27 -10.24
C ALA A 92 3.99 -5.63 -9.52
N ILE A 93 3.23 -4.63 -9.07
CA ILE A 93 1.90 -4.83 -8.46
C ILE A 93 0.92 -5.40 -9.50
N GLU A 94 0.91 -4.87 -10.72
CA GLU A 94 0.01 -5.34 -11.78
C GLU A 94 0.30 -6.81 -12.14
N ASN A 95 1.57 -7.20 -12.20
CA ASN A 95 1.93 -8.61 -12.38
C ASN A 95 1.34 -9.49 -11.27
N MET A 96 1.41 -9.07 -10.00
CA MET A 96 0.80 -9.83 -8.90
C MET A 96 -0.72 -9.98 -9.01
N LEU A 97 -1.41 -9.04 -9.65
CA LEU A 97 -2.88 -9.08 -9.78
C LEU A 97 -3.36 -10.11 -10.82
N PHE A 98 -2.51 -10.49 -11.76
CA PHE A 98 -2.86 -11.40 -12.86
C PHE A 98 -2.22 -12.80 -12.78
N LEU A 99 -1.40 -13.04 -11.75
CA LEU A 99 -0.80 -14.35 -11.47
C LEU A 99 -1.67 -15.15 -10.50
#